data_AF-A0A858QZI6-F1
#
_entry.id   AF-A0A858QZI6-F1
#
_cell.length_a   1.000
_cell.length_b   1.000
_cell.length_c   1.000
_cell.angle_alpha   90.00
_cell.angle_beta   90.00
_cell.angle_gamma   90.00
#
_symmetry.space_group_name_H-M   'P 1'
#
loop_
_entity.id
_entity.type
_entity.pdbx_description
1 polymer ?
#
loop_
_entity_poly.entity_id
_entity_poly.type
_entity_poly.pdbx_seq_one_letter_code
_entity_poly.pdbx_strand_id
1 'polypeptide(L)'
;MSKVLLWVAVVFGAIYLVRVNYFGSKTYEPFLQGCIASGATEARCACLTDYVHERFDDLEVRKIMTHNMSDEAFAAKVERTIAAGTLACKAAE
;
A
#
# COMPACT_ATOMS: atom_id res chain seq x y z
N MET A 1 38.61 -12.83 -1.11
CA MET A 1 37.97 -11.50 -1.25
C MET A 1 36.77 -11.50 -2.22
N SER A 2 36.82 -12.20 -3.35
CA SER A 2 35.71 -12.23 -4.35
C SER A 2 34.35 -12.76 -3.82
N LYS A 3 34.37 -13.73 -2.91
CA LYS A 3 33.14 -14.33 -2.33
C LYS A 3 32.30 -13.31 -1.53
N VAL A 4 32.93 -12.29 -0.93
CA VAL A 4 32.22 -11.25 -0.16
C VAL A 4 31.48 -10.30 -1.10
N LEU A 5 32.08 -9.96 -2.24
CA LEU A 5 31.48 -9.07 -3.24
C LEU A 5 30.22 -9.70 -3.88
N LEU A 6 30.21 -11.02 -4.09
CA LEU A 6 29.03 -11.74 -4.57
C LEU A 6 27.86 -11.67 -3.57
N TRP A 7 28.12 -11.82 -2.28
CA TRP A 7 27.08 -11.69 -1.26
C TRP A 7 26.53 -10.27 -1.15
N VAL A 8 27.39 -9.25 -1.25
CA VAL A 8 26.97 -7.85 -1.28
C VAL A 8 26.09 -7.59 -2.50
N ALA A 9 26.45 -8.08 -3.69
CA ALA A 9 25.63 -7.93 -4.89
C ALA A 9 24.25 -8.62 -4.77
N VAL A 10 24.18 -9.80 -4.17
CA VAL A 10 22.91 -10.50 -3.92
C VAL A 10 22.03 -9.72 -2.94
N VAL A 11 22.61 -9.23 -1.84
CA VAL A 11 21.87 -8.45 -0.84
C VAL A 11 21.38 -7.13 -1.43
N PHE A 12 22.22 -6.39 -2.14
CA PHE A 12 21.81 -5.16 -2.82
C PHE A 12 20.80 -5.42 -3.94
N GLY A 13 20.92 -6.52 -4.68
CA GLY A 13 19.93 -6.94 -5.68
C GLY A 13 18.57 -7.25 -5.06
N ALA A 14 18.55 -7.93 -3.91
CA ALA A 14 17.33 -8.19 -3.17
C ALA A 14 16.70 -6.89 -2.64
N ILE A 15 17.49 -5.99 -2.05
CA ILE A 15 17.04 -4.67 -1.60
C ILE A 15 16.52 -3.85 -2.78
N TYR A 16 17.16 -3.92 -3.94
CA TYR A 16 16.72 -3.23 -5.16
C TYR A 16 15.39 -3.80 -5.69
N LEU A 17 15.23 -5.13 -5.72
CA LEU A 17 13.96 -5.74 -6.11
C LEU A 17 12.83 -5.38 -5.16
N VAL A 18 13.10 -5.31 -3.85
CA VAL A 18 12.17 -4.76 -2.87
C VAL A 18 11.91 -3.30 -3.20
N ARG A 19 12.91 -2.42 -3.31
CA ARG A 19 12.71 -1.00 -3.65
C ARG A 19 11.90 -0.78 -4.93
N VAL A 20 12.19 -1.48 -6.02
CA VAL A 20 11.50 -1.31 -7.31
C VAL A 20 10.06 -1.82 -7.26
N ASN A 21 9.79 -2.90 -6.52
CA ASN A 21 8.42 -3.42 -6.38
C ASN A 21 7.62 -2.81 -5.22
N TYR A 22 8.27 -2.15 -4.26
CA TYR A 22 7.68 -1.76 -2.96
C TYR A 22 7.74 -0.23 -2.72
N PHE A 23 8.69 0.50 -3.31
CA PHE A 23 8.76 1.97 -3.24
C PHE A 23 8.24 2.66 -4.50
N GLY A 24 8.11 1.95 -5.61
CA GLY A 24 7.40 2.41 -6.80
C GLY A 24 5.98 1.85 -6.80
N SER A 25 5.17 2.13 -5.77
CA SER A 25 3.88 1.46 -5.66
C SER A 25 3.00 1.81 -6.87
N LYS A 26 2.78 0.81 -7.73
CA LYS A 26 1.86 0.92 -8.88
C LYS A 26 0.39 0.93 -8.43
N THR A 27 0.15 0.86 -7.13
CA THR A 27 -1.15 0.82 -6.46
C THR A 27 -1.56 2.16 -5.86
N TYR A 28 -0.62 3.10 -5.65
CA TYR A 28 -0.95 4.43 -5.12
C TYR A 28 -1.96 5.17 -5.99
N GLU A 29 -1.57 5.44 -7.25
CA GLU A 29 -2.37 6.16 -8.23
C GLU A 29 -3.76 5.55 -8.42
N PRO A 30 -3.90 4.23 -8.69
CA PRO A 30 -5.22 3.65 -8.91
C PRO A 30 -6.05 3.54 -7.63
N PHE A 31 -5.45 3.47 -6.44
CA PHE A 31 -6.18 3.52 -5.17
C PHE A 31 -6.71 4.93 -4.89
N LEU A 32 -5.88 5.95 -5.11
CA LEU A 32 -6.25 7.36 -5.01
C LEU A 32 -7.39 7.69 -5.98
N GLN A 33 -7.27 7.28 -7.25
CA GLN A 33 -8.33 7.48 -8.23
C GLN A 33 -9.62 6.73 -7.88
N GLY A 34 -9.52 5.52 -7.32
CA GLY A 34 -10.69 4.78 -6.82
C GLY A 34 -11.39 5.52 -5.67
N CYS A 35 -10.64 6.12 -4.76
CA CYS A 35 -11.18 6.95 -3.69
C CYS A 35 -11.83 8.23 -4.24
N ILE A 36 -11.21 8.92 -5.19
CA ILE A 36 -11.79 10.13 -5.81
C ILE A 36 -13.08 9.77 -6.56
N ALA A 37 -13.10 8.65 -7.27
CA ALA A 37 -14.29 8.14 -7.96
C ALA A 37 -15.43 7.80 -6.99
N SER A 38 -15.14 7.54 -5.71
CA SER A 38 -16.15 7.33 -4.67
C SER A 38 -16.78 8.63 -4.14
N GLY A 39 -16.31 9.80 -4.58
CA GLY A 39 -16.87 11.12 -4.27
C GLY A 39 -16.20 11.86 -3.11
N ALA A 40 -15.02 11.43 -2.66
CA ALA A 40 -14.23 12.13 -1.65
C ALA A 40 -13.29 13.18 -2.29
N THR A 41 -12.86 14.17 -1.50
CA THR A 41 -11.90 15.20 -1.94
C THR A 41 -10.51 14.60 -2.17
N GLU A 42 -9.74 15.18 -3.09
CA GLU A 42 -8.38 14.73 -3.41
C GLU A 42 -7.47 14.70 -2.17
N ALA A 43 -7.53 15.72 -1.32
CA ALA A 43 -6.75 15.79 -0.07
C ALA A 43 -7.09 14.65 0.90
N ARG A 44 -8.38 14.31 1.02
CA ARG A 44 -8.84 13.20 1.86
C ARG A 44 -8.42 11.85 1.29
N CYS A 45 -8.47 11.70 -0.02
CA CYS A 45 -8.03 10.49 -0.70
C CYS A 45 -6.51 10.31 -0.66
N ALA A 46 -5.73 11.37 -0.79
CA ALA A 46 -4.28 11.34 -0.59
C ALA A 46 -3.94 10.87 0.83
N CYS A 47 -4.54 11.48 1.85
CA CYS A 47 -4.35 11.05 3.25
C CYS A 47 -4.72 9.58 3.47
N LEU A 48 -5.86 9.13 2.93
CA LEU A 48 -6.28 7.73 3.08
C LEU A 48 -5.35 6.77 2.33
N THR A 49 -4.89 7.16 1.15
CA THR A 49 -3.97 6.35 0.34
C THR A 49 -2.65 6.18 1.06
N ASP A 50 -2.10 7.25 1.63
CA ASP A 50 -0.90 7.22 2.47
C ASP A 50 -1.13 6.31 3.70
N TYR A 51 -2.24 6.50 4.41
CA TYR A 51 -2.58 5.72 5.61
C TYR A 51 -2.65 4.20 5.35
N VAL A 52 -3.17 3.81 4.19
CA VAL A 52 -3.29 2.43 3.73
C VAL A 52 -1.93 1.87 3.32
N HIS A 53 -1.14 2.60 2.52
CA HIS A 53 0.17 2.14 2.06
C HIS A 53 1.24 2.11 3.17
N GLU A 54 1.02 2.80 4.29
CA GLU A 54 1.84 2.63 5.50
C GLU A 54 1.58 1.29 6.24
N ARG A 55 0.39 0.69 6.06
CA ARG A 55 -0.09 -0.44 6.87
C ARG A 55 -0.27 -1.74 6.09
N PHE A 56 -0.37 -1.63 4.78
CA PHE A 56 -0.53 -2.75 3.86
C PHE A 56 0.59 -2.74 2.84
N ASP A 57 1.04 -3.94 2.47
CA ASP A 57 1.94 -4.09 1.34
C ASP A 57 1.20 -3.95 0.00
N ASP A 58 1.92 -3.67 -1.09
CA ASP A 58 1.33 -3.49 -2.42
C ASP A 58 0.51 -4.71 -2.90
N LEU A 59 0.78 -5.91 -2.37
CA LEU A 59 0.10 -7.14 -2.74
C LEU A 59 -1.23 -7.27 -1.98
N GLU A 60 -1.27 -6.88 -0.72
CA GLU A 60 -2.44 -6.67 0.12
C GLU A 60 -3.31 -5.55 -0.47
N VAL A 61 -2.74 -4.40 -0.84
CA VAL A 61 -3.47 -3.30 -1.49
C VAL A 61 -4.10 -3.78 -2.81
N ARG A 62 -3.36 -4.55 -3.62
CA ARG A 62 -3.91 -5.15 -4.84
C ARG A 62 -5.05 -6.13 -4.56
N LYS A 63 -4.97 -6.92 -3.48
CA LYS A 63 -6.07 -7.80 -3.05
C LYS A 63 -7.30 -7.00 -2.62
N ILE A 64 -7.10 -5.90 -1.90
CA ILE A 64 -8.16 -4.96 -1.52
C ILE A 64 -8.85 -4.40 -2.77
N MET A 65 -8.06 -3.89 -3.73
CA MET A 65 -8.57 -3.32 -4.99
C MET A 65 -9.30 -4.34 -5.88
N THR A 66 -8.87 -5.61 -5.87
CA THR A 66 -9.50 -6.68 -6.65
C THR A 66 -10.63 -7.38 -5.90
N HIS A 67 -11.03 -6.87 -4.72
CA HIS A 67 -12.00 -7.48 -3.81
C HIS A 67 -11.68 -8.94 -3.45
N ASN A 68 -10.41 -9.34 -3.55
CA ASN A 68 -9.95 -10.69 -3.28
C ASN A 68 -9.53 -10.83 -1.82
N MET A 69 -10.51 -10.78 -0.93
CA MET A 69 -10.37 -10.85 0.54
C MET A 69 -10.97 -12.17 1.05
N SER A 70 -10.51 -13.30 0.50
CA SER A 70 -11.00 -14.64 0.87
C SER A 70 -10.63 -15.08 2.29
N ASP A 71 -9.66 -14.40 2.91
CA ASP A 71 -9.29 -14.59 4.31
C ASP A 71 -10.11 -13.64 5.20
N GLU A 72 -10.92 -14.19 6.11
CA GLU A 72 -11.80 -13.41 7.00
C GLU A 72 -11.01 -12.49 7.96
N ALA A 73 -9.83 -12.93 8.42
CA ALA A 73 -8.99 -12.11 9.29
C ALA A 73 -8.39 -10.94 8.52
N PHE A 74 -8.02 -11.16 7.25
CA PHE A 74 -7.58 -10.11 6.35
C PHE A 74 -8.72 -9.13 6.05
N ALA A 75 -9.92 -9.61 5.70
CA ALA A 75 -11.08 -8.76 5.44
C ALA A 75 -11.40 -7.87 6.67
N ALA A 76 -11.43 -8.46 7.87
CA ALA A 76 -11.66 -7.71 9.10
C ALA A 76 -10.54 -6.68 9.38
N LYS A 77 -9.28 -7.00 9.07
CA LYS A 77 -8.15 -6.05 9.17
C LYS A 77 -8.34 -4.87 8.21
N VAL A 78 -8.72 -5.14 6.97
CA VAL A 78 -8.97 -4.13 5.93
C VAL A 78 -10.08 -3.19 6.37
N GLU A 79 -11.24 -3.71 6.76
CA GLU A 79 -12.37 -2.89 7.21
C GLU A 79 -12.01 -2.00 8.39
N ARG A 80 -11.35 -2.54 9.41
CA ARG A 80 -10.90 -1.76 10.57
C ARG A 80 -9.91 -0.66 10.16
N THR A 81 -8.99 -0.97 9.25
CA THR A 81 -7.96 -0.02 8.83
C THR A 81 -8.55 1.09 7.96
N ILE A 82 -9.46 0.77 7.04
CA ILE A 82 -10.16 1.78 6.23
C ILE A 82 -11.08 2.64 7.09
N ALA A 83 -11.79 2.06 8.05
CA ALA A 83 -12.61 2.83 8.99
C ALA A 83 -11.75 3.78 9.84
N ALA A 84 -10.64 3.29 10.40
CA ALA A 84 -9.71 4.10 11.17
C ALA A 84 -9.04 5.19 10.31
N GLY A 85 -8.62 4.87 9.09
CA GLY A 85 -8.02 5.81 8.15
C GLY A 85 -9.01 6.88 7.71
N THR A 86 -10.26 6.51 7.47
CA THR A 86 -11.33 7.46 7.10
C THR A 86 -11.63 8.42 8.25
N LEU A 87 -11.58 7.96 9.50
CA LEU A 87 -11.72 8.82 10.68
C LEU A 87 -10.50 9.72 10.88
N ALA A 88 -9.28 9.19 10.71
CA ALA A 88 -8.04 9.95 10.84
C ALA A 88 -7.94 11.05 9.76
N CYS A 89 -8.33 10.74 8.53
CA CYS A 89 -8.30 11.64 7.38
C CYS A 89 -9.56 12.50 7.24
N LYS A 90 -10.57 12.34 8.10
CA LYS A 90 -11.73 13.25 8.15
C LYS A 90 -11.32 14.68 8.51
N ALA A 91 -10.22 14.84 9.23
CA ALA A 91 -9.66 16.15 9.58
C ALA A 91 -8.90 16.82 8.43
N ALA A 92 -8.72 16.14 7.29
CA ALA A 92 -8.03 16.68 6.10
C ALA A 92 -9.01 17.32 5.09
N GLU A 93 -10.24 17.67 5.52
CA GLU A 93 -11.24 18.46 4.76
C GLU A 93 -10.81 19.92 4.56
#